data_AF-A0A2W4QRK5-F1
#
_entry.id   AF-A0A2W4QRK5-F1
#
_cell.length_a   1.000
_cell.length_b   1.000
_cell.length_c   1.000
_cell.angle_alpha   90.00
_cell.angle_beta   90.00
_cell.angle_gamma   90.00
#
_symmetry.space_group_name_H-M   'P 1'
#
loop_
_entity.id
_entity.type
_entity.pdbx_description
1 polymer ?
#
loop_
_entity_poly.entity_id
_entity_poly.type
_entity_poly.pdbx_seq_one_letter_code
_entity_poly.pdbx_strand_id
1 'polypeptide(L)'
;MEKELLEFGLNVNRRRFLSRLSLGIGSVALGTLLMPGLFSRSDDDIDLNAIGVPHFAPKAKRIIYLFQNGAPSQLESFDYKPLLRKMMGQELPASVRMGQRLTGMTSNQESFPLVGSYYDFHQYGD
;
A
#
# COMPACT_ATOMS: atom_id res chain seq x y z
N MET A 1 5.68 42.85 16.34
CA MET A 1 4.90 42.21 15.28
C MET A 1 5.69 41.98 13.99
N GLU A 2 6.03 43.00 13.17
CA GLU A 2 6.75 42.76 11.90
C GLU A 2 8.14 42.14 12.07
N LYS A 3 8.91 42.60 13.06
CA LYS A 3 10.23 42.01 13.38
C LYS A 3 10.13 40.55 13.81
N GLU A 4 9.10 40.20 14.58
CA GLU A 4 8.89 38.82 15.07
C GLU A 4 8.48 37.89 13.93
N LEU A 5 7.67 38.36 12.98
CA LEU A 5 7.29 37.58 11.78
C LEU A 5 8.50 37.34 10.87
N LEU A 6 9.35 38.36 10.70
CA LEU A 6 10.58 38.23 9.94
C LEU A 6 11.56 37.24 10.61
N GLU A 7 11.75 37.34 11.92
CA GLU A 7 12.57 36.41 12.69
C GLU A 7 12.01 34.99 12.64
N PHE A 8 10.70 34.82 12.71
CA PHE A 8 10.05 33.51 12.57
C PHE A 8 10.37 32.87 11.21
N GLY A 9 10.25 33.61 10.10
CA GLY A 9 10.60 33.10 8.76
C GLY A 9 12.10 32.75 8.60
N LEU A 10 12.98 33.52 9.25
CA LEU A 10 14.42 33.24 9.27
C LEU A 10 14.77 32.01 10.14
N ASN A 11 13.97 31.73 11.17
CA ASN A 11 14.15 30.59 12.07
C ASN A 11 13.48 29.31 11.57
N VAL A 12 12.36 29.41 10.87
CA VAL A 12 11.54 28.30 10.37
C VAL A 12 11.70 28.16 8.85
N ASN A 13 12.90 27.76 8.43
CA ASN A 13 13.17 27.40 7.04
C ASN A 13 13.91 26.07 6.93
N ARG A 14 13.79 25.44 5.77
CA ARG A 14 14.40 24.13 5.46
C ARG A 14 15.91 24.13 5.75
N ARG A 15 16.62 25.22 5.43
CA ARG A 15 18.06 25.34 5.65
C ARG A 15 18.40 25.24 7.14
N ARG A 16 17.79 26.07 7.99
CA ARG A 16 17.98 26.01 9.45
C ARG A 16 17.55 24.67 10.04
N PHE A 17 16.45 24.10 9.58
CA PHE A 17 15.99 22.78 10.02
C PHE A 17 17.05 21.71 9.73
N LEU A 18 17.51 21.60 8.48
CA LEU A 18 18.51 20.60 8.08
C LEU A 18 19.87 20.84 8.76
N SER A 19 20.30 22.10 8.92
CA SER A 19 21.54 22.44 9.61
C SER A 19 21.51 22.10 11.11
N ARG A 20 20.36 22.20 11.78
CA ARG A 20 20.22 21.78 13.18
C ARG A 20 20.09 20.26 13.31
N LEU A 21 19.39 19.63 12.37
CA LEU A 21 19.18 18.18 12.36
C LEU A 21 20.50 17.41 12.16
N SER A 22 21.38 17.88 11.27
CA SER A 22 22.66 17.22 11.01
C SER A 22 23.55 17.13 12.25
N LEU A 23 23.56 18.18 13.09
CA LEU A 23 24.29 18.18 14.36
C LEU A 23 23.72 17.16 15.35
N GLY A 24 22.40 16.98 15.40
CA GLY A 24 21.74 16.00 16.27
C GLY A 24 21.98 14.56 15.83
N ILE A 25 21.88 14.26 14.54
CA ILE A 25 22.16 12.90 14.03
C ILE A 25 23.65 12.57 14.18
N GLY A 26 24.52 13.56 13.93
CA GLY A 26 25.97 13.40 14.10
C GLY A 26 26.37 13.13 15.55
N SER A 27 25.75 13.79 16.52
CA SER A 27 26.05 13.54 17.94
C SER A 27 25.57 12.17 18.41
N VAL A 28 24.43 11.69 17.92
CA VAL A 28 23.96 10.31 18.17
C VAL A 28 24.94 9.29 17.59
N ALA A 29 25.35 9.48 16.33
CA ALA A 29 26.32 8.60 15.68
C ALA A 29 27.68 8.59 16.41
N LEU A 30 28.18 9.77 16.81
CA LEU A 30 29.41 9.88 17.60
C LEU A 30 29.26 9.21 18.97
N GLY A 31 28.09 9.32 19.62
CA GLY A 31 27.78 8.61 20.85
C GLY A 31 27.85 7.09 20.70
N THR A 32 27.35 6.54 19.60
CA THR A 32 27.48 5.11 19.28
C THR A 32 28.93 4.69 19.04
N LEU A 33 29.77 5.56 18.45
CA LEU A 33 31.19 5.26 18.22
C LEU A 33 32.04 5.36 19.49
N LEU A 34 31.80 6.38 20.33
CA LEU A 34 32.55 6.60 21.57
C LEU A 34 32.14 5.64 22.69
N MET A 35 30.86 5.26 22.73
CA MET A 35 30.31 4.29 23.67
C MET A 35 29.52 3.22 22.90
N PRO A 36 30.22 2.26 22.28
CA PRO A 36 29.58 1.12 21.62
C PRO A 36 28.68 0.40 22.62
N GLY A 37 27.38 0.38 22.33
CA GLY A 37 26.38 -0.24 23.19
C GLY A 37 25.67 0.68 24.17
N LEU A 38 25.91 1.99 24.17
CA LEU A 38 25.16 2.95 24.99
C LEU A 38 23.63 2.90 24.76
N PHE A 39 23.23 2.56 23.53
CA PHE A 39 21.83 2.31 23.14
C PHE A 39 21.57 0.84 22.78
N SER A 40 22.56 -0.04 22.96
CA SER A 40 22.36 -1.49 22.80
C SER A 40 21.65 -1.99 24.05
N ARG A 41 20.39 -2.33 23.89
CA ARG A 41 19.71 -3.24 24.81
C ARG A 41 20.40 -4.60 24.63
N SER A 42 20.88 -5.17 25.72
CA SER A 42 21.58 -6.46 25.76
C SER A 42 20.88 -7.52 24.88
N ASP A 43 21.62 -8.04 23.91
CA ASP A 43 21.27 -9.17 23.04
C ASP A 43 21.25 -10.48 23.86
N ASP A 44 20.19 -10.69 24.63
CA ASP A 44 19.72 -12.05 24.89
C ASP A 44 18.66 -12.33 23.83
N ASP A 45 19.02 -13.14 22.83
CA ASP A 45 18.19 -13.71 21.76
C ASP A 45 17.17 -12.76 21.07
N ILE A 46 17.26 -12.61 19.73
CA ILE A 46 16.11 -12.09 18.97
C ILE A 46 15.03 -13.18 18.99
N ASP A 47 14.30 -13.22 20.09
CA ASP A 47 13.07 -13.94 20.23
C ASP A 47 12.12 -13.39 19.15
N LEU A 48 11.51 -14.25 18.34
CA LEU A 48 10.45 -13.85 17.43
C LEU A 48 9.21 -13.32 18.21
N ASN A 49 9.19 -13.45 19.54
CA ASN A 49 8.28 -12.71 20.43
C ASN A 49 8.71 -11.26 20.71
N ALA A 50 9.98 -10.88 20.47
CA ALA A 50 10.49 -9.52 20.66
C ALA A 50 10.09 -8.58 19.52
N ILE A 51 9.98 -9.10 18.29
CA ILE A 51 9.17 -8.47 17.24
C ILE A 51 7.75 -8.87 17.61
N GLY A 52 7.01 -8.05 18.36
CA GLY A 52 5.72 -8.40 18.99
C GLY A 52 4.63 -8.94 18.03
N VAL A 53 4.82 -10.14 17.50
CA VAL A 53 3.84 -10.94 16.79
C VAL A 53 3.01 -11.58 17.89
N PRO A 54 1.73 -11.21 18.04
CA PRO A 54 0.92 -11.73 19.11
C PRO A 54 0.83 -13.26 18.99
N HIS A 55 0.90 -13.97 20.12
CA HIS A 55 0.67 -15.44 20.19
C HIS A 55 -0.70 -15.87 19.64
N PHE A 56 -1.60 -14.91 19.39
CA PHE A 56 -2.91 -15.11 18.79
C PHE A 56 -2.96 -14.41 17.44
N ALA A 57 -3.59 -15.05 16.46
CA ALA A 57 -3.83 -14.43 15.16
C ALA A 57 -4.54 -13.07 15.35
N PRO A 58 -3.96 -11.95 14.89
CA PRO A 58 -4.56 -10.64 15.08
C PRO A 58 -5.90 -10.58 14.36
N LYS A 59 -6.94 -10.13 15.06
CA LYS A 59 -8.25 -9.88 14.48
C LYS A 59 -8.28 -8.47 13.88
N ALA A 60 -8.53 -8.35 12.58
CA ALA A 60 -8.74 -7.06 11.93
C ALA A 60 -9.97 -6.37 12.55
N LYS A 61 -9.76 -5.32 13.36
CA LYS A 61 -10.85 -4.58 14.00
C LYS A 61 -11.54 -3.60 13.06
N ARG A 62 -10.81 -3.10 12.05
CA ARG A 62 -11.28 -2.12 11.06
C ARG A 62 -10.61 -2.40 9.73
N ILE A 63 -11.39 -2.37 8.65
CA ILE A 63 -10.91 -2.53 7.28
C ILE A 63 -11.26 -1.24 6.55
N ILE A 64 -10.25 -0.55 6.03
CA ILE A 64 -10.45 0.61 5.15
C ILE A 64 -10.38 0.09 3.72
N TYR A 65 -11.54 0.01 3.07
CA TYR A 65 -11.63 -0.34 1.65
C TYR A 65 -11.78 0.93 0.83
N LEU A 66 -10.77 1.22 0.00
CA LEU A 66 -10.77 2.39 -0.87
C LEU A 66 -11.22 1.97 -2.27
N PHE A 67 -12.41 2.40 -2.67
CA PHE A 67 -12.89 2.23 -4.03
C PHE A 67 -12.39 3.38 -4.90
N GLN A 68 -11.34 3.14 -5.68
CA GLN A 68 -10.75 4.16 -6.56
C GLN A 68 -11.47 4.16 -7.91
N ASN A 69 -12.50 5.00 -8.04
CA ASN A 69 -13.12 5.26 -9.33
C ASN A 69 -12.11 5.97 -10.25
N GLY A 70 -11.82 5.39 -11.41
CA GLY A 70 -10.84 5.90 -12.37
C GLY A 70 -9.43 5.28 -12.28
N ALA A 71 -9.20 4.36 -11.35
CA ALA A 71 -8.00 3.52 -11.40
C ALA A 71 -8.03 2.58 -12.63
N PRO A 72 -6.87 2.03 -13.07
CA PRO A 72 -6.84 1.01 -14.12
C PRO A 72 -7.86 -0.09 -13.82
N SER A 73 -8.61 -0.52 -14.84
CA SER A 73 -9.66 -1.49 -14.62
C SER A 73 -9.08 -2.80 -14.06
N GLN A 74 -9.89 -3.54 -13.29
CA GLN A 74 -9.48 -4.86 -12.81
C GLN A 74 -9.15 -5.84 -13.95
N LEU A 75 -9.75 -5.61 -15.13
CA LEU A 75 -9.48 -6.39 -16.34
C LEU A 75 -8.08 -6.09 -16.89
N GLU A 76 -7.66 -4.83 -16.78
CA GLU A 76 -6.38 -4.25 -17.24
C GLU A 76 -5.24 -4.41 -16.23
N SER A 77 -5.51 -5.04 -15.09
CA SER A 77 -4.53 -5.25 -14.02
C SER A 77 -3.42 -6.22 -14.44
N PHE A 78 -2.42 -6.39 -13.56
CA PHE A 78 -1.21 -7.19 -13.77
C PHE A 78 -1.39 -8.69 -14.07
N ASP A 79 -2.64 -9.17 -14.23
CA ASP A 79 -2.87 -10.57 -14.59
C ASP A 79 -3.09 -10.75 -16.08
N TYR A 80 -2.40 -11.73 -16.66
CA TYR A 80 -2.66 -12.17 -18.01
C TYR A 80 -3.95 -13.02 -18.09
N LYS A 81 -5.01 -12.47 -18.72
CA LYS A 81 -6.34 -13.10 -18.84
C LYS A 81 -6.73 -13.44 -20.29
N PRO A 82 -6.00 -14.31 -21.01
CA PRO A 82 -6.24 -14.59 -22.44
C PRO A 82 -7.58 -15.29 -22.71
N LEU A 83 -8.02 -16.17 -21.81
CA LEU A 83 -9.30 -16.87 -21.95
C LEU A 83 -10.48 -15.89 -21.95
N LEU A 84 -10.41 -14.86 -21.10
CA LEU A 84 -11.46 -13.85 -21.00
C LEU A 84 -11.56 -12.99 -22.27
N ARG A 85 -10.42 -12.69 -22.91
CA ARG A 85 -10.40 -12.05 -24.24
C ARG A 85 -10.99 -12.95 -25.32
N LYS A 86 -10.65 -14.25 -25.32
CA LYS A 86 -11.19 -15.21 -26.30
C LYS A 86 -12.71 -15.37 -26.19
N MET A 87 -13.24 -15.34 -24.97
CA MET A 87 -14.67 -15.50 -24.69
C MET A 87 -15.43 -14.17 -24.63
N MET A 88 -14.80 -13.05 -25.00
CA MET A 88 -15.42 -11.74 -24.96
C MET A 88 -16.71 -11.71 -25.79
N GLY A 89 -17.78 -11.19 -25.19
CA GLY A 89 -19.11 -11.14 -25.79
C GLY A 89 -19.92 -12.45 -25.68
N GLN A 90 -19.33 -13.55 -25.23
CA GLN A 90 -20.07 -14.77 -24.93
C GLN A 90 -20.80 -14.65 -23.58
N GLU A 91 -21.91 -15.36 -23.44
CA GLU A 91 -22.64 -15.41 -22.17
C GLU A 91 -21.81 -16.01 -21.05
N LEU A 92 -21.98 -15.45 -19.85
CA LEU A 92 -21.38 -15.96 -18.63
C LEU A 92 -21.81 -17.42 -18.40
N PRO A 93 -20.87 -18.38 -18.32
CA PRO A 93 -21.21 -19.78 -18.12
C PRO A 93 -21.98 -20.01 -16.82
N ALA A 94 -23.03 -20.85 -16.89
CA ALA A 94 -23.84 -21.19 -15.72
C ALA A 94 -23.02 -21.81 -14.57
N SER A 95 -21.91 -22.49 -14.90
CA SER A 95 -20.97 -23.06 -13.94
C SER A 95 -20.28 -22.01 -13.06
N VAL A 96 -20.15 -20.76 -13.54
CA VAL A 96 -19.55 -19.67 -12.77
C VAL A 96 -20.56 -19.09 -11.78
N ARG A 97 -21.83 -18.95 -12.22
CA ARG A 97 -22.88 -18.33 -11.41
C ARG A 97 -23.48 -19.29 -10.40
N MET A 98 -23.60 -20.58 -10.72
CA MET A 98 -24.20 -21.62 -9.87
C MET A 98 -25.55 -21.18 -9.24
N GLY A 99 -26.36 -20.41 -9.97
CA GLY A 99 -27.64 -19.88 -9.49
C GLY A 99 -27.56 -18.65 -8.56
N GLN A 100 -26.37 -18.15 -8.22
CA GLN A 100 -26.22 -16.96 -7.38
C GLN A 100 -26.65 -15.67 -8.09
N ARG A 101 -27.19 -14.70 -7.36
CA ARG A 101 -27.45 -13.36 -7.90
C ARG A 101 -26.15 -12.57 -7.96
N LEU A 102 -25.72 -12.15 -9.15
CA LEU A 102 -24.49 -11.37 -9.38
C LEU A 102 -24.52 -10.04 -8.59
N THR A 103 -25.43 -9.13 -8.95
CA THR A 103 -25.65 -7.87 -8.22
C THR A 103 -27.12 -7.44 -8.37
N GLY A 104 -27.55 -6.44 -7.60
CA GLY A 104 -28.83 -5.76 -7.84
C GLY A 104 -28.84 -4.90 -9.11
N MET A 105 -27.69 -4.41 -9.56
CA MET A 105 -27.58 -3.55 -10.75
C MET A 105 -27.75 -4.32 -12.06
N THR A 106 -27.45 -5.61 -12.04
CA THR A 106 -27.51 -6.50 -13.21
C THR A 106 -28.70 -7.45 -13.14
N SER A 107 -29.68 -7.23 -12.25
CA SER A 107 -30.78 -8.18 -12.03
C SER A 107 -31.75 -8.28 -13.21
N ASN A 108 -31.89 -7.19 -13.98
CA ASN A 108 -32.82 -7.07 -15.09
C ASN A 108 -32.11 -7.09 -16.45
N GLN A 109 -30.83 -7.46 -16.49
CA GLN A 109 -30.12 -7.67 -17.75
C GLN A 109 -30.55 -9.00 -18.37
N GLU A 110 -30.89 -8.98 -19.65
CA GLU A 110 -31.22 -10.18 -20.43
C GLU A 110 -29.96 -11.02 -20.73
N SER A 111 -28.80 -10.37 -20.76
CA SER A 111 -27.52 -10.93 -21.20
C SER A 111 -26.42 -10.55 -20.22
N PHE A 112 -25.51 -11.48 -19.96
CA PHE A 112 -24.34 -11.33 -19.08
C PHE A 112 -23.07 -11.61 -19.88
N PRO A 113 -22.70 -10.74 -20.84
CA PRO A 113 -21.55 -10.99 -21.68
C PRO A 113 -20.25 -10.89 -20.87
N LEU A 114 -19.33 -11.81 -21.12
CA LEU A 114 -17.97 -11.72 -20.63
C LEU A 114 -17.26 -10.53 -21.29
N VAL A 115 -16.53 -9.76 -20.47
CA VAL A 115 -15.77 -8.58 -20.93
C VAL A 115 -14.29 -8.83 -20.70
N GLY A 116 -13.54 -8.88 -21.80
CA GLY A 116 -12.07 -8.93 -21.78
C GLY A 116 -11.45 -7.54 -21.58
N SER A 117 -10.15 -7.53 -21.31
CA SER A 117 -9.34 -6.31 -21.38
C SER A 117 -9.34 -5.75 -22.80
N TYR A 118 -9.43 -4.42 -22.92
CA TYR A 118 -9.42 -3.72 -24.20
C TYR A 118 -7.99 -3.43 -24.70
N TYR A 119 -7.01 -3.48 -23.81
CA TYR A 119 -5.60 -3.25 -24.15
C TYR A 119 -4.81 -4.57 -24.13
N ASP A 120 -3.67 -4.56 -24.82
CA ASP A 120 -2.80 -5.73 -24.92
C ASP A 120 -1.91 -5.88 -23.69
N PHE A 121 -1.93 -7.09 -23.11
CA PHE A 121 -1.10 -7.43 -21.98
C PHE A 121 0.36 -7.60 -22.42
N HIS A 122 1.26 -6.94 -21.70
CA HIS A 122 2.70 -7.07 -21.86
C HIS A 122 3.30 -7.40 -20.49
N GLN A 123 4.01 -8.52 -20.40
CA GLN A 123 4.73 -8.90 -19.18
C GLN A 123 6.01 -8.07 -19.08
N TYR A 124 6.17 -7.35 -17.96
CA TYR A 124 7.39 -6.61 -17.64
C TYR A 124 7.95 -7.18 -16.33
N GLY A 125 9.11 -7.83 -16.40
CA GLY A 125 9.69 -8.57 -15.27
C GLY A 125 9.30 -10.04 -15.25
N ASP A 126 9.85 -10.77 -14.27
CA ASP A 126 9.68 -12.22 -14.10
C ASP A 126 8.55 -12.56 -13.12
#